data_AF-A0A8J1UF68-F1
#
_entry.id   AF-A0A8J1UF68-F1
#
_cell.length_a   1.000
_cell.length_b   1.000
_cell.length_c   1.000
_cell.angle_alpha   90.00
_cell.angle_beta   90.00
_cell.angle_gamma   90.00
#
_symmetry.space_group_name_H-M   'P 1'
#
loop_
_entity.id
_entity.type
_entity.pdbx_description
1 polymer ?
#
loop_
_entity_poly.entity_id
_entity_poly.type
_entity_poly.pdbx_seq_one_letter_code
_entity_poly.pdbx_strand_id
1 'polypeptide(L)'
;MSLSITVPPTESIGDRRGSMIVRSKLTEVVIGYKILITSSNKVDLRIRVEDEYTYYTDGDLLVVGAKVKLRNPQKGNVIETYTTSNSTELLFNDLEEAYYNLQVSADRHTSYWAVILASPSDPNVTVFLVRTAVQYSWTVTPVTYQDKYIVTLDSTFETR
;
A
#
# COMPACT_ATOMS: atom_id res chain seq x y z
N MET A 1 8.84 -13.71 -41.92
CA MET A 1 7.73 -14.22 -41.08
C MET A 1 7.75 -13.41 -39.81
N SER A 2 6.70 -12.62 -39.53
CA SER A 2 6.59 -11.83 -38.31
C SER A 2 5.58 -12.48 -37.38
N LEU A 3 5.90 -12.47 -36.08
CA LEU A 3 4.98 -12.82 -35.01
C LEU A 3 4.52 -11.51 -34.37
N SER A 4 3.21 -11.29 -34.32
CA SER A 4 2.63 -10.13 -33.64
C SER A 4 1.66 -10.58 -32.56
N ILE A 5 1.61 -9.82 -31.47
CA ILE A 5 0.64 -9.97 -30.39
C ILE A 5 -0.22 -8.71 -30.35
N THR A 6 -1.54 -8.88 -30.24
CA THR A 6 -2.49 -7.78 -30.09
C THR A 6 -3.14 -7.92 -28.73
N VAL A 7 -2.98 -6.91 -27.89
CA VAL A 7 -3.62 -6.85 -26.57
C VAL A 7 -4.90 -6.03 -26.71
N PRO A 8 -6.09 -6.59 -26.40
CA PRO A 8 -7.34 -5.83 -26.42
C PRO A 8 -7.30 -4.68 -25.40
N PRO A 9 -7.92 -3.52 -25.68
CA PRO A 9 -7.99 -2.42 -24.72
C PRO A 9 -8.72 -2.75 -23.41
N THR A 10 -9.53 -3.81 -23.39
CA THR A 10 -10.27 -4.29 -22.22
C THR A 10 -9.49 -5.29 -21.38
N GLU A 11 -8.29 -5.68 -21.79
CA GLU A 11 -7.48 -6.66 -21.06
C GLU A 11 -6.95 -6.04 -19.76
N SER A 12 -7.04 -6.78 -18.66
CA SER A 12 -6.58 -6.27 -17.37
C SER A 12 -5.07 -6.11 -17.33
N ILE A 13 -4.62 -5.04 -16.67
CA ILE A 13 -3.21 -4.73 -16.42
C ILE A 13 -2.53 -5.87 -15.64
N GLY A 14 -1.25 -6.07 -15.88
CA GLY A 14 -0.40 -6.99 -15.13
C GLY A 14 0.33 -8.04 -15.96
N ASP A 15 1.01 -8.93 -15.26
CA ASP A 15 1.77 -10.01 -15.88
C ASP A 15 0.83 -11.03 -16.55
N ARG A 16 1.18 -11.44 -17.77
CA ARG A 16 0.56 -12.55 -18.48
C ARG A 16 1.64 -13.52 -18.95
N ARG A 17 1.40 -14.80 -18.69
CA ARG A 17 2.27 -15.90 -19.12
C ARG A 17 1.48 -16.83 -20.01
N GLY A 18 2.16 -17.39 -21.00
CA GLY A 18 1.57 -18.40 -21.85
C GLY A 18 2.62 -19.12 -22.65
N SER A 19 2.15 -19.99 -23.54
CA SER A 19 3.01 -20.74 -24.45
C SER A 19 2.43 -20.70 -25.86
N MET A 20 3.32 -20.54 -26.84
CA MET A 20 3.01 -20.74 -28.24
C MET A 20 3.61 -22.07 -28.67
N ILE A 21 2.82 -22.86 -29.41
CA ILE A 21 3.27 -24.12 -29.98
C ILE A 21 3.55 -23.88 -31.47
N VAL A 22 4.78 -24.16 -31.88
CA VAL A 22 5.20 -24.15 -33.29
C VAL A 22 5.38 -25.60 -33.72
N ARG A 23 4.50 -26.07 -34.61
CA ARG A 23 4.47 -27.47 -35.03
C ARG A 23 4.77 -27.61 -36.52
N SER A 24 5.56 -28.63 -36.85
CA SER A 24 5.70 -29.17 -38.21
C SER A 24 5.23 -30.63 -38.22
N LYS A 25 5.27 -31.30 -39.38
CA LYS A 25 4.88 -32.72 -39.47
C LYS A 25 5.72 -33.67 -38.60
N LEU A 26 6.97 -33.30 -38.27
CA LEU A 26 7.94 -34.19 -37.62
C LEU A 26 8.42 -33.68 -36.25
N THR A 27 8.16 -32.41 -35.93
CA THR A 27 8.65 -31.79 -34.70
C THR A 27 7.69 -30.74 -34.16
N GLU A 28 7.77 -30.51 -32.86
CA GLU A 28 7.08 -29.46 -32.15
C GLU A 28 8.07 -28.71 -31.25
N VAL A 29 7.92 -27.39 -31.21
CA VAL A 29 8.65 -26.51 -30.29
C VAL A 29 7.62 -25.72 -29.49
N VAL A 30 7.75 -25.75 -28.16
CA VAL A 30 6.97 -24.92 -27.25
C VAL A 30 7.80 -23.70 -26.86
N ILE A 31 7.27 -22.52 -27.13
CA ILE A 31 7.90 -21.25 -26.80
C ILE A 31 7.08 -20.59 -25.69
N GLY A 32 7.63 -20.55 -24.48
CA GLY A 32 7.05 -19.79 -23.38
C GLY A 32 7.20 -18.29 -23.61
N TYR A 33 6.18 -17.51 -23.23
CA TYR A 33 6.25 -16.06 -23.22
C TYR A 33 5.78 -15.48 -21.89
N LYS A 34 6.35 -14.33 -21.55
CA LYS A 34 5.88 -13.44 -20.49
C LYS A 34 5.71 -12.06 -21.10
N ILE A 35 4.53 -11.48 -20.97
CA ILE A 35 4.26 -10.09 -21.33
C ILE A 35 3.77 -9.35 -20.09
N LEU A 36 4.04 -8.05 -20.05
CA LEU A 36 3.48 -7.15 -19.06
C LEU A 36 2.51 -6.21 -19.75
N ILE A 37 1.24 -6.25 -19.35
CA ILE A 37 0.21 -5.36 -19.84
C ILE A 37 0.21 -4.10 -18.97
N THR A 38 0.40 -2.95 -19.61
CA THR A 38 0.45 -1.63 -18.96
C THR A 38 -0.60 -0.70 -19.57
N SER A 39 -0.95 0.36 -18.85
CA SER A 39 -1.81 1.44 -19.33
C SER A 39 -1.03 2.75 -19.41
N SER A 40 -1.42 3.63 -20.34
CA SER A 40 -0.93 5.01 -20.43
C SER A 40 -1.90 6.03 -19.82
N ASN A 41 -3.00 5.56 -19.22
CA ASN A 41 -3.96 6.42 -18.56
C ASN A 41 -3.35 7.08 -17.32
N LYS A 42 -3.84 8.29 -17.02
CA LYS A 42 -3.48 9.06 -15.84
C LYS A 42 -4.64 9.10 -14.87
N VAL A 43 -4.34 9.01 -13.57
CA VAL A 43 -5.31 8.89 -12.48
C VAL A 43 -4.93 9.87 -11.39
N ASP A 44 -5.92 10.65 -10.96
CA ASP A 44 -5.83 11.44 -9.73
C ASP A 44 -6.43 10.58 -8.60
N LEU A 45 -5.55 9.97 -7.79
CA LEU A 45 -5.92 9.03 -6.73
C LEU A 45 -6.18 9.77 -5.43
N ARG A 46 -7.39 9.60 -4.87
CA ARG A 46 -7.79 10.10 -3.55
C ARG A 46 -7.63 9.01 -2.51
N ILE A 47 -6.97 9.34 -1.40
CA ILE A 47 -6.80 8.45 -0.25
C ILE A 47 -7.40 9.11 0.99
N ARG A 48 -8.40 8.45 1.58
CA ARG A 48 -8.94 8.78 2.91
C ARG A 48 -8.29 7.88 3.94
N VAL A 49 -7.79 8.48 5.02
CA VAL A 49 -7.25 7.73 6.17
C VAL A 49 -8.16 7.98 7.36
N GLU A 50 -8.79 6.92 7.83
CA GLU A 50 -9.84 6.92 8.84
C GLU A 50 -9.38 6.14 10.07
N ASP A 51 -9.95 6.47 11.22
CA ASP A 51 -9.77 5.75 12.48
C ASP A 51 -11.10 5.68 13.25
N GLU A 52 -11.07 5.25 14.51
CA GLU A 52 -12.27 5.23 15.35
C GLU A 52 -12.89 6.63 15.53
N TYR A 53 -12.10 7.70 15.59
CA TYR A 53 -12.62 9.06 15.75
C TYR A 53 -13.40 9.53 14.53
N THR A 54 -13.03 9.06 13.33
CA THR A 54 -13.78 9.32 12.10
C THR A 54 -15.26 8.92 12.25
N TYR A 55 -15.54 7.80 12.94
CA TYR A 55 -16.90 7.26 13.09
C TYR A 55 -17.59 7.65 14.39
N TYR A 56 -16.85 7.83 15.48
CA TYR A 56 -17.42 8.01 16.82
C TYR A 56 -17.32 9.45 17.35
N THR A 57 -16.79 10.39 16.57
CA THR A 57 -16.72 11.81 16.94
C THR A 57 -17.46 12.65 15.91
N ASP A 58 -18.11 13.72 16.37
CA ASP A 58 -18.75 14.67 15.47
C ASP A 58 -17.70 15.32 14.56
N GLY A 59 -17.93 15.25 13.24
CA GLY A 59 -17.16 15.98 12.24
C GLY A 59 -16.38 15.16 11.21
N ASP A 60 -16.53 13.83 11.14
CA ASP A 60 -15.86 12.95 10.13
C ASP A 60 -14.34 13.23 10.05
N LEU A 61 -13.70 13.31 11.22
CA LEU A 61 -12.31 13.71 11.32
C LEU A 61 -11.41 12.59 10.80
N LEU A 62 -10.70 12.88 9.71
CA LEU A 62 -9.67 12.00 9.16
C LEU A 62 -8.39 12.06 9.99
N VAL A 63 -7.57 11.00 9.90
CA VAL A 63 -6.28 10.91 10.61
C VAL A 63 -5.31 11.96 10.05
N VAL A 64 -4.94 12.93 10.89
CA VAL A 64 -3.94 13.97 10.57
C VAL A 64 -2.52 13.43 10.78
N GLY A 65 -1.60 13.78 9.89
CA GLY A 65 -0.19 13.37 10.01
C GLY A 65 0.09 11.92 9.57
N ALA A 66 -0.87 11.24 8.94
CA ALA A 66 -0.65 9.91 8.40
C ALA A 66 0.32 9.96 7.22
N LYS A 67 1.39 9.17 7.29
CA LYS A 67 2.37 8.98 6.22
C LYS A 67 1.86 7.90 5.27
N VAL A 68 1.59 8.30 4.03
CA VAL A 68 1.15 7.42 2.95
C VAL A 68 2.30 7.26 1.97
N LYS A 69 2.64 6.01 1.63
CA LYS A 69 3.65 5.65 0.64
C LYS A 69 3.04 4.78 -0.44
N LEU A 70 3.21 5.18 -1.69
CA LEU A 70 2.83 4.39 -2.86
C LEU A 70 4.07 3.92 -3.61
N ARG A 71 4.16 2.62 -3.91
CA ARG A 71 5.25 2.04 -4.70
C ARG A 71 4.75 1.26 -5.90
N ASN A 72 5.14 1.66 -7.11
CA ASN A 72 4.89 0.88 -8.32
C ASN A 72 5.94 -0.26 -8.43
N PRO A 73 5.56 -1.54 -8.29
CA PRO A 73 6.51 -2.65 -8.33
C PRO A 73 7.11 -2.89 -9.72
N GLN A 74 6.49 -2.39 -10.79
CA GLN A 74 6.93 -2.60 -12.17
C GLN A 74 7.93 -1.54 -12.64
N LYS A 75 7.81 -0.30 -12.14
CA LYS A 75 8.77 0.79 -12.40
C LYS A 75 9.84 0.95 -11.31
N GLY A 76 9.83 0.09 -10.28
CA GLY A 76 10.84 0.06 -9.22
C GLY A 76 10.61 1.09 -8.10
N ASN A 77 11.47 2.12 -8.02
CA ASN A 77 11.65 3.00 -6.85
C ASN A 77 10.75 4.24 -6.80
N VAL A 78 9.67 4.31 -7.58
CA VAL A 78 8.75 5.45 -7.45
C VAL A 78 8.03 5.29 -6.12
N ILE A 79 8.52 5.99 -5.09
CA ILE A 79 7.95 6.08 -3.76
C ILE A 79 7.40 7.50 -3.66
N GLU A 80 6.10 7.66 -3.85
CA GLU A 80 5.46 8.92 -3.51
C GLU A 80 5.10 8.89 -2.03
N THR A 81 5.62 9.84 -1.28
CA THR A 81 5.35 9.98 0.15
C THR A 81 4.60 11.26 0.40
N TYR A 82 3.45 11.14 1.04
CA TYR A 82 2.65 12.27 1.45
C TYR A 82 2.26 12.15 2.91
N THR A 83 1.97 13.30 3.51
CA THR A 83 1.45 13.39 4.87
C THR A 83 0.09 14.07 4.82
N THR A 84 -0.92 13.50 5.45
CA THR A 84 -2.25 14.11 5.50
C THR A 84 -2.21 15.44 6.26
N SER A 85 -2.83 16.48 5.70
CA SER A 85 -3.00 17.79 6.33
C SER A 85 -4.45 18.01 6.77
N ASN A 86 -4.65 18.62 7.94
CA ASN A 86 -5.90 19.18 8.48
C ASN A 86 -7.22 18.68 7.86
N SER A 87 -7.60 17.45 8.17
CA SER A 87 -8.90 16.84 7.85
C SER A 87 -9.28 16.79 6.36
N THR A 88 -8.32 16.94 5.45
CA THR A 88 -8.57 16.80 4.01
C THR A 88 -8.11 15.44 3.51
N GLU A 89 -8.84 14.88 2.55
CA GLU A 89 -8.40 13.72 1.79
C GLU A 89 -7.05 13.99 1.13
N LEU A 90 -6.23 12.95 1.01
CA LEU A 90 -4.94 13.04 0.35
C LEU A 90 -5.12 12.82 -1.16
N LEU A 91 -4.54 13.69 -1.98
CA LEU A 91 -4.61 13.60 -3.44
C LEU A 91 -3.24 13.40 -4.07
N PHE A 92 -3.07 12.29 -4.79
CA PHE A 92 -1.96 12.06 -5.71
C PHE A 92 -2.43 12.38 -7.11
N ASN A 93 -1.72 13.24 -7.83
CA ASN A 93 -2.11 13.69 -9.16
C ASN A 93 -1.25 13.01 -10.23
N ASP A 94 -1.83 12.80 -11.41
CA ASP A 94 -1.10 12.31 -12.60
C ASP A 94 -0.39 10.96 -12.42
N LEU A 95 -0.91 10.10 -11.52
CA LEU A 95 -0.41 8.74 -11.35
C LEU A 95 -0.72 7.92 -12.60
N GLU A 96 0.20 7.03 -12.97
CA GLU A 96 -0.06 6.07 -14.03
C GLU A 96 -1.05 5.01 -13.56
N GLU A 97 -1.97 4.61 -14.44
CA GLU A 97 -2.87 3.50 -14.14
C GLU A 97 -2.06 2.19 -14.02
N ALA A 98 -1.92 1.70 -12.80
CA ALA A 98 -1.14 0.52 -12.45
C ALA A 98 -1.50 -0.02 -11.06
N TYR A 99 -0.96 -1.20 -10.74
CA TYR A 99 -0.98 -1.71 -9.36
C TYR A 99 0.13 -1.06 -8.53
N TYR A 100 -0.22 -0.61 -7.33
CA TYR A 100 0.69 0.00 -6.37
C TYR A 100 0.66 -0.74 -5.04
N ASN A 101 1.83 -0.88 -4.41
CA ASN A 101 1.91 -1.22 -3.00
C ASN A 101 1.66 0.04 -2.18
N LEU A 102 0.57 0.05 -1.43
CA LEU A 102 0.18 1.10 -0.50
C LEU A 102 0.65 0.73 0.91
N GLN A 103 1.40 1.63 1.53
CA GLN A 103 1.75 1.58 2.95
C GLN A 103 1.25 2.85 3.62
N VAL A 104 0.50 2.70 4.72
CA VAL A 104 0.03 3.83 5.52
C VAL A 104 0.41 3.62 6.98
N SER A 105 0.90 4.67 7.62
CA SER A 105 1.25 4.66 9.05
C SER A 105 0.99 6.03 9.66
N ALA A 106 0.50 6.06 10.89
CA ALA A 106 0.35 7.28 11.67
C ALA A 106 0.85 7.05 13.11
N ASP A 107 1.16 8.13 13.84
CA ASP A 107 1.57 8.01 15.23
C ASP A 107 0.43 7.43 16.09
N ARG A 108 0.76 6.51 17.00
CA ARG A 108 -0.21 5.76 17.83
C ARG A 108 -1.30 5.03 17.03
N HIS A 109 -1.01 4.64 15.80
CA HIS A 109 -1.89 3.79 14.98
C HIS A 109 -1.17 2.54 14.48
N THR A 110 -1.92 1.49 14.18
CA THR A 110 -1.40 0.34 13.43
C THR A 110 -0.95 0.76 12.03
N SER A 111 -0.03 0.00 11.44
CA SER A 111 0.36 0.20 10.05
C SER A 111 -0.56 -0.60 9.13
N TYR A 112 -0.93 -0.01 8.00
CA TYR A 112 -1.72 -0.64 6.96
C TYR A 112 -0.89 -0.91 5.71
N TRP A 113 -1.14 -2.05 5.07
CA TRP A 113 -0.45 -2.48 3.86
C TRP A 113 -1.42 -3.18 2.91
N ALA A 114 -1.44 -2.77 1.65
CA ALA A 114 -2.24 -3.41 0.60
C ALA A 114 -1.62 -3.23 -0.79
N VAL A 115 -2.05 -4.07 -1.73
CA VAL A 115 -1.87 -3.81 -3.16
C VAL A 115 -3.17 -3.22 -3.68
N ILE A 116 -3.11 -2.03 -4.25
CA ILE A 116 -4.26 -1.33 -4.83
C ILE A 116 -4.08 -1.15 -6.33
N LEU A 117 -5.18 -1.05 -7.07
CA LEU A 117 -5.18 -0.61 -8.46
C LEU A 117 -5.52 0.88 -8.49
N ALA A 118 -4.61 1.73 -8.94
CA ALA A 118 -4.96 3.10 -9.28
C ALA A 118 -5.58 3.08 -10.68
N SER A 119 -6.90 3.28 -10.79
CA SER A 119 -7.63 3.27 -12.07
C SER A 119 -8.61 4.45 -12.16
N PRO A 120 -8.86 5.01 -13.37
CA PRO A 120 -9.88 6.04 -13.55
C PRO A 120 -11.29 5.57 -13.16
N SER A 121 -11.54 4.25 -13.17
CA SER A 121 -12.83 3.66 -12.80
C SER A 121 -13.11 3.67 -11.29
N ASP A 122 -12.05 3.64 -10.48
CA ASP A 122 -12.13 3.66 -9.02
C ASP A 122 -10.93 4.45 -8.44
N PRO A 123 -11.01 5.80 -8.45
CA PRO A 123 -9.90 6.65 -8.03
C PRO A 123 -9.89 6.91 -6.51
N ASN A 124 -10.70 6.22 -5.71
CA ASN A 124 -10.81 6.49 -4.27
C ASN A 124 -10.41 5.27 -3.45
N VAL A 125 -9.57 5.47 -2.44
CA VAL A 125 -9.12 4.42 -1.52
C VAL A 125 -9.34 4.89 -0.09
N THR A 126 -10.06 4.09 0.69
CA THR A 126 -10.24 4.32 2.12
C THR A 126 -9.38 3.35 2.91
N VAL A 127 -8.59 3.88 3.85
CA VAL A 127 -7.71 3.13 4.72
C VAL A 127 -8.14 3.35 6.17
N PHE A 128 -8.45 2.27 6.88
CA PHE A 128 -8.75 2.32 8.30
C PHE A 128 -7.50 1.95 9.12
N LEU A 129 -7.07 2.85 10.00
CA LEU A 129 -5.99 2.61 10.96
C LEU A 129 -6.57 2.46 12.35
N VAL A 130 -6.22 1.37 13.03
CA VAL A 130 -6.66 1.12 14.41
C VAL A 130 -5.74 1.85 15.38
N ARG A 131 -6.30 2.55 16.37
CA ARG A 131 -5.48 3.20 17.40
C ARG A 131 -4.81 2.18 18.32
N THR A 132 -3.56 2.48 18.68
CA THR A 132 -2.79 1.69 19.66
C THR A 132 -2.73 2.46 20.98
N ALA A 133 -3.57 2.03 21.92
CA ALA A 133 -3.71 2.68 23.23
C ALA A 133 -2.57 2.36 24.21
N VAL A 134 -1.71 1.38 23.93
CA VAL A 134 -0.66 0.94 24.85
C VAL A 134 0.70 0.90 24.16
N GLN A 135 1.64 1.71 24.66
CA GLN A 135 3.06 1.63 24.33
C GLN A 135 3.82 1.14 25.57
N TYR A 136 4.50 0.00 25.47
CA TYR A 136 5.41 -0.48 26.50
C TYR A 136 6.82 0.03 26.19
N SER A 137 7.35 0.91 27.03
CA SER A 137 8.77 1.25 27.02
C SER A 137 9.44 0.57 28.21
N TRP A 138 10.49 -0.21 27.97
CA TRP A 138 11.35 -0.71 29.03
C TRP A 138 12.73 -0.11 28.86
N THR A 139 13.33 0.32 29.96
CA THR A 139 14.71 0.79 29.99
C THR A 139 15.52 -0.25 30.75
N VAL A 140 16.49 -0.87 30.07
CA VAL A 140 17.43 -1.78 30.74
C VAL A 140 18.60 -0.96 31.25
N THR A 141 18.70 -0.79 32.57
CA THR A 141 19.89 -0.23 33.20
C THR A 141 20.79 -1.38 33.66
N PRO A 142 22.01 -1.53 33.11
CA PRO A 142 22.94 -2.54 33.59
C PRO A 142 23.37 -2.19 35.02
N VAL A 143 23.21 -3.13 35.96
CA VAL A 143 23.80 -3.04 37.31
C VAL A 143 24.95 -4.01 37.41
N THR A 144 26.09 -3.52 37.90
CA THR A 144 27.26 -4.36 38.20
C THR A 144 27.06 -4.92 39.61
N TYR A 145 27.03 -6.25 39.73
CA TYR A 145 26.99 -7.11 40.92
C TYR A 145 25.64 -7.80 41.28
N GLN A 146 25.75 -9.14 41.40
CA GLN A 146 24.79 -10.22 41.68
C GLN A 146 23.27 -9.91 41.68
N ASP A 147 22.63 -10.34 40.58
CA ASP A 147 21.24 -10.78 40.41
C ASP A 147 20.21 -10.34 41.46
N LYS A 148 19.73 -9.09 41.31
CA LYS A 148 18.36 -8.72 41.67
C LYS A 148 17.78 -7.80 40.60
N TYR A 149 16.73 -8.25 39.94
CA TYR A 149 15.94 -7.44 39.00
C TYR A 149 14.68 -6.96 39.73
N ILE A 150 14.47 -5.65 39.79
CA ILE A 150 13.17 -5.07 40.17
C ILE A 150 12.50 -4.64 38.88
N VAL A 151 11.36 -5.26 38.56
CA VAL A 151 10.52 -4.89 37.43
C VAL A 151 9.37 -4.04 37.97
N THR A 152 9.38 -2.75 37.69
CA THR A 152 8.29 -1.83 38.02
C THR A 152 7.43 -1.63 36.77
N LEU A 153 6.12 -1.84 36.89
CA LEU A 153 5.14 -1.63 35.84
C LEU A 153 4.39 -0.34 36.15
N ASP A 154 4.67 0.72 35.39
CA ASP A 154 3.91 1.97 35.45
C ASP A 154 2.93 2.01 34.27
N SER A 155 1.63 2.09 34.59
CA SER A 155 0.55 2.18 33.59
C SER A 155 -0.09 3.56 33.65
N THR A 156 -0.01 4.32 32.56
CA THR A 156 -0.74 5.59 32.40
C THR A 156 -2.02 5.33 31.62
N PHE A 157 -3.17 5.62 32.22
CA PHE A 157 -4.48 5.50 31.58
C PHE A 157 -4.95 6.88 31.11
N GLU A 158 -5.31 7.01 29.84
CA GLU A 158 -6.14 8.13 29.38
C GLU A 158 -7.61 7.73 29.48
N THR A 159 -8.39 8.48 30.26
CA THR A 159 -9.83 8.26 30.43
C THR A 159 -10.59 9.40 29.74
N ARG A 160 -11.59 9.09 28.92
CA ARG A 160 -12.63 10.05 28.53
C ARG A 160 -13.98 9.36 28.47
#